data_AF-A0A3R7AB39-F1
#
_entry.id   AF-A0A3R7AB39-F1
#
_cell.length_a   1.000
_cell.length_b   1.000
_cell.length_c   1.000
_cell.angle_alpha   90.00
_cell.angle_beta   90.00
_cell.angle_gamma   90.00
#
_symmetry.space_group_name_H-M   'P 1'
#
loop_
_entity.id
_entity.type
_entity.pdbx_description
1 polymer ?
#
loop_
_entity_poly.entity_id
_entity_poly.type
_entity_poly.pdbx_seq_one_letter_code
_entity_poly.pdbx_strand_id
1 'polypeptide(L)'
;RVVPSEKGLTLHRIDGDEAKFKICRIENKRTLDGGHVTLSLHDGRNILIRVEDPRKPEEDVYRTLDTLKISIPEQEILEHLRLEKGMLALFVDGNNIGKYGSIKAIEEQTGQKRKNFLISIEDENGTSYQTILDYAFVIGNQEPIISLPGKEVK
;
A
#
# COMPACT_ATOMS: atom_id res chain seq x y z
N ARG A 1 -15.50 -6.49 1.76
CA ARG A 1 -14.39 -5.88 0.99
C ARG A 1 -14.04 -6.75 -0.21
N VAL A 2 -13.74 -6.14 -1.36
CA VAL A 2 -13.18 -6.86 -2.51
C VAL A 2 -11.67 -7.00 -2.31
N VAL A 3 -11.13 -8.21 -2.44
CA VAL A 3 -9.71 -8.52 -2.26
C VAL A 3 -9.23 -9.49 -3.35
N PRO A 4 -7.95 -9.43 -3.75
CA PRO A 4 -7.38 -10.37 -4.71
C PRO A 4 -7.20 -11.76 -4.09
N SER A 5 -7.31 -12.80 -4.92
CA SER A 5 -7.05 -14.20 -4.59
C SER A 5 -6.47 -14.92 -5.81
N GLU A 6 -5.96 -16.14 -5.61
CA GLU A 6 -5.48 -16.99 -6.72
C GLU A 6 -6.55 -17.25 -7.80
N LYS A 7 -7.83 -17.16 -7.45
CA LYS A 7 -8.96 -17.35 -8.38
C LYS A 7 -9.50 -16.03 -8.95
N GLY A 8 -8.80 -14.91 -8.74
CA GLY A 8 -9.25 -13.57 -9.08
C GLY A 8 -9.85 -12.82 -7.89
N LEU A 9 -10.78 -11.89 -8.14
CA LEU A 9 -11.37 -11.06 -7.09
C LEU A 9 -12.40 -11.84 -6.27
N THR A 10 -12.36 -11.70 -4.95
CA THR A 10 -13.33 -12.32 -4.04
C THR A 10 -13.94 -11.31 -3.06
N LEU A 11 -15.13 -11.61 -2.57
CA LEU A 11 -15.81 -10.85 -1.53
C LEU A 11 -15.45 -11.42 -0.16
N HIS A 12 -14.71 -10.63 0.61
CA HIS A 12 -14.39 -10.93 2.00
C HIS A 12 -15.34 -10.18 2.94
N ARG A 13 -15.95 -10.88 3.89
CA ARG A 13 -16.78 -10.25 4.93
C ARG A 13 -15.85 -9.53 5.91
N ILE A 14 -16.21 -8.29 6.25
CA ILE A 14 -15.46 -7.45 7.20
C ILE A 14 -16.41 -7.00 8.30
N ASP A 15 -15.86 -6.60 9.45
CA ASP A 15 -16.64 -6.00 10.53
C ASP A 15 -17.00 -4.53 10.26
N GLY A 16 -17.77 -3.95 11.20
CA GLY A 16 -18.24 -2.57 11.10
C GLY A 16 -17.16 -1.50 11.32
N ASP A 17 -16.07 -1.83 12.01
CA ASP A 17 -14.98 -0.89 12.26
C ASP A 17 -14.02 -0.83 11.07
N GLU A 18 -13.72 -1.98 10.48
CA GLU A 18 -12.96 -2.11 9.25
C GLU A 18 -13.70 -1.49 8.04
N ALA A 19 -15.04 -1.45 8.08
CA ALA A 19 -15.85 -0.79 7.07
C ALA A 19 -15.72 0.75 7.07
N LYS A 20 -15.26 1.36 8.17
CA LYS A 20 -15.10 2.82 8.31
C LYS A 20 -13.83 3.36 7.66
N PHE A 21 -12.96 2.50 7.13
CA PHE A 21 -11.75 2.93 6.46
C PHE A 21 -11.44 2.10 5.21
N LYS A 22 -10.54 2.64 4.38
CA LYS A 22 -9.95 1.94 3.24
C LYS A 22 -8.46 2.18 3.21
N ILE A 23 -7.72 1.18 2.76
CA ILE A 23 -6.31 1.34 2.42
C ILE A 23 -6.16 1.68 0.95
N CYS A 24 -5.34 2.68 0.65
CA CYS A 24 -5.14 3.23 -0.69
C CYS A 24 -3.66 3.43 -0.97
N ARG A 25 -3.14 2.76 -2.00
CA ARG A 25 -1.77 2.99 -2.47
C ARG A 25 -1.64 4.30 -3.24
N ILE A 26 -0.55 5.02 -3.01
CA ILE A 26 -0.18 6.25 -3.71
C ILE A 26 0.45 5.86 -5.05
N GLU A 27 -0.21 6.17 -6.16
CA GLU A 27 0.31 5.90 -7.51
C GLU A 27 1.17 7.04 -8.04
N ASN A 28 0.81 8.27 -7.68
CA ASN A 28 1.53 9.46 -8.14
C ASN A 28 1.56 10.53 -7.05
N LYS A 29 2.62 11.34 -7.08
CA LYS A 29 2.81 12.50 -6.22
C LYS A 29 3.26 13.66 -7.08
N ARG A 30 2.53 14.77 -7.03
CA ARG A 30 2.85 15.97 -7.81
C ARG A 30 2.81 17.21 -6.93
N THR A 31 3.82 18.05 -7.03
CA THR A 31 3.82 19.38 -6.45
C THR A 31 2.97 20.31 -7.32
N LEU A 32 2.06 21.04 -6.68
CA LEU A 32 1.21 22.05 -7.27
C LEU A 32 1.81 23.45 -7.09
N ASP A 33 1.21 24.42 -7.76
CA ASP A 33 1.56 25.82 -7.57
C ASP A 33 1.34 26.22 -6.10
N GLY A 34 2.26 27.03 -5.57
CA GLY A 34 2.27 27.39 -4.14
C GLY A 34 2.93 26.35 -3.22
N GLY A 35 3.48 25.27 -3.76
CA GLY A 35 4.26 24.29 -2.99
C GLY A 35 3.43 23.17 -2.33
N HIS A 36 2.10 23.19 -2.50
CA HIS A 36 1.23 22.10 -2.06
C HIS A 36 1.51 20.80 -2.83
N VAL A 37 1.08 19.68 -2.27
CA VAL A 37 1.29 18.36 -2.89
C VAL A 37 -0.04 17.66 -3.11
N THR A 38 -0.23 17.06 -4.27
CA THR A 38 -1.34 16.15 -4.53
C THR A 38 -0.85 14.70 -4.61
N LEU A 39 -1.56 13.81 -3.94
CA LEU A 39 -1.35 12.36 -3.95
C LEU A 39 -2.48 11.71 -4.74
N SER A 40 -2.17 11.14 -5.91
CA SER A 40 -3.14 10.36 -6.69
C SER A 40 -3.11 8.92 -6.22
N LEU A 41 -4.28 8.39 -5.84
CA LEU A 41 -4.44 7.05 -5.29
C LEU A 41 -4.87 6.06 -6.37
N HIS A 42 -4.60 4.77 -6.14
CA HIS A 42 -4.91 3.68 -7.08
C HIS A 42 -6.41 3.54 -7.42
N ASP A 43 -7.31 4.05 -6.59
CA ASP A 43 -8.75 4.00 -6.78
C ASP A 43 -9.32 5.26 -7.48
N GLY A 44 -8.44 6.11 -8.01
CA GLY A 44 -8.79 7.32 -8.75
C GLY A 44 -9.02 8.57 -7.90
N ARG A 45 -8.93 8.47 -6.57
CA ARG A 45 -9.01 9.63 -5.67
C ARG A 45 -7.73 10.46 -5.70
N ASN A 46 -7.85 11.72 -5.29
CA ASN A 46 -6.71 12.61 -5.06
C ASN A 46 -6.81 13.22 -3.66
N ILE A 47 -5.72 13.17 -2.90
CA ILE A 47 -5.61 13.84 -1.59
C ILE A 47 -4.70 15.05 -1.75
N LEU A 48 -5.20 16.22 -1.34
CA LEU A 48 -4.43 17.46 -1.30
C LEU A 48 -3.77 17.62 0.08
N ILE A 49 -2.46 17.77 0.06
CA ILE A 49 -1.59 17.99 1.22
C ILE A 49 -1.14 19.46 1.18
N ARG A 50 -1.54 20.23 2.21
CA ARG A 50 -1.39 21.68 2.25
C ARG A 50 -0.12 22.06 2.99
N VAL A 51 0.95 22.24 2.21
CA VAL A 51 2.23 22.71 2.75
C VAL A 51 2.12 24.17 3.21
N GLU A 52 2.41 24.44 4.48
CA GLU A 52 2.44 25.79 5.07
C GLU A 52 3.71 26.57 4.68
N ASP A 53 4.89 25.93 4.78
CA ASP A 53 6.16 26.49 4.31
C ASP A 53 6.78 25.62 3.20
N PRO A 54 6.72 26.05 1.92
CA PRO A 54 7.31 25.33 0.79
C PRO A 54 8.81 25.08 0.90
N ARG A 55 9.53 25.82 1.76
CA ARG A 55 10.98 25.68 1.96
C ARG A 55 11.33 24.62 3.00
N LYS A 56 10.36 24.18 3.80
CA LYS A 56 10.48 23.13 4.81
C LYS A 56 9.21 22.29 4.83
N PRO A 57 8.96 21.48 3.80
CA PRO A 57 7.78 20.64 3.78
C PRO A 57 7.96 19.50 4.80
N GLU A 58 7.55 19.73 6.05
CA GLU A 58 7.42 18.65 7.06
C GLU A 58 6.50 17.52 6.55
N GLU A 59 5.61 17.87 5.61
CA GLU A 59 4.67 16.97 4.93
C GLU A 59 5.31 16.15 3.76
N ASP A 60 6.61 16.29 3.49
CA ASP A 60 7.32 15.52 2.44
C ASP A 60 7.62 14.06 2.85
N VAL A 61 6.74 13.46 3.64
CA VAL A 61 6.89 12.08 4.15
C VAL A 61 6.32 11.03 3.18
N TYR A 62 5.44 11.44 2.27
CA TYR A 62 4.74 10.52 1.37
C TYR A 62 5.56 10.16 0.13
N ARG A 63 5.62 8.88 -0.21
CA ARG A 63 6.25 8.36 -1.42
C ARG A 63 5.27 7.52 -2.25
N THR A 64 5.51 7.44 -3.56
CA THR A 64 4.74 6.52 -4.41
C THR A 64 4.93 5.07 -3.96
N LEU A 65 3.93 4.24 -4.22
CA LEU A 65 3.81 2.84 -3.80
C LEU A 65 3.68 2.61 -2.28
N ASP A 66 3.74 3.67 -1.46
CA ASP A 66 3.30 3.61 -0.07
C ASP A 66 1.77 3.51 -0.01
N THR A 67 1.24 3.08 1.12
CA THR A 67 -0.19 2.91 1.35
C THR A 67 -0.68 3.86 2.44
N LEU A 68 -1.85 4.45 2.22
CA LEU A 68 -2.55 5.30 3.18
C LEU A 68 -3.78 4.59 3.69
N LYS A 69 -3.99 4.59 5.01
CA LYS A 69 -5.29 4.28 5.61
C LYS A 69 -6.09 5.57 5.63
N ILE A 70 -7.24 5.59 4.97
CA ILE A 70 -8.13 6.74 4.91
C ILE A 70 -9.49 6.43 5.51
N SER A 71 -10.09 7.39 6.21
CA SER A 71 -11.46 7.27 6.70
C SER A 71 -12.47 7.28 5.54
N ILE A 72 -13.62 6.66 5.77
CA ILE A 72 -14.79 6.72 4.89
C ILE A 72 -15.99 7.17 5.73
N PRO A 73 -16.74 8.19 5.26
CA PRO A 73 -16.62 8.87 3.97
C PRO A 73 -15.64 10.06 3.90
N GLU A 74 -15.05 10.50 5.01
CA GLU A 74 -14.37 11.80 5.12
C GLU A 74 -13.03 11.89 4.37
N GLN A 75 -12.39 10.75 4.05
CA GLN A 75 -11.10 10.66 3.34
C GLN A 75 -9.93 11.33 4.08
N GLU A 76 -10.00 11.37 5.40
CA GLU A 76 -8.89 11.83 6.24
C GLU A 76 -7.81 10.75 6.29
N ILE A 77 -6.53 11.15 6.19
CA ILE A 77 -5.41 10.22 6.36
C ILE A 77 -5.30 9.86 7.83
N LEU A 78 -5.59 8.60 8.15
CA LEU A 78 -5.50 8.05 9.51
C LEU A 78 -4.12 7.45 9.78
N GLU A 79 -3.48 6.88 8.76
CA GLU A 79 -2.21 6.17 8.90
C GLU A 79 -1.44 6.14 7.57
N HIS A 80 -0.11 6.16 7.63
CA HIS A 80 0.79 6.03 6.49
C HIS A 80 1.68 4.80 6.64
N LEU A 81 1.50 3.83 5.75
CA LEU A 81 2.24 2.59 5.66
C LEU A 81 3.30 2.69 4.56
N ARG A 82 4.57 2.74 4.96
CA ARG A 82 5.71 2.85 4.04
C ARG A 82 6.02 1.53 3.35
N LEU A 83 6.45 1.60 2.09
CA LEU A 83 6.98 0.44 1.38
C LEU A 83 8.45 0.24 1.72
N GLU A 84 8.70 -0.52 2.78
CA GLU A 84 10.05 -0.80 3.29
C GLU A 84 10.19 -2.21 3.87
N LYS A 85 11.43 -2.64 4.08
CA LYS A 85 11.74 -3.95 4.65
C LYS A 85 11.13 -4.08 6.05
N GLY A 86 10.54 -5.25 6.33
CA GLY A 86 9.89 -5.55 7.60
C GLY A 86 8.39 -5.25 7.63
N MET A 87 7.85 -4.52 6.66
CA MET A 87 6.41 -4.31 6.53
C MET A 87 5.73 -5.53 5.89
N LEU A 88 4.42 -5.69 6.11
CA LEU A 88 3.62 -6.70 5.44
C LEU A 88 3.12 -6.17 4.09
N ALA A 89 3.28 -6.98 3.05
CA ALA A 89 2.75 -6.68 1.72
C ALA A 89 1.91 -7.84 1.19
N LEU A 90 0.85 -7.48 0.47
CA LEU A 90 -0.01 -8.34 -0.33
C LEU A 90 0.34 -8.14 -1.81
N PHE A 91 0.45 -9.23 -2.56
CA PHE A 91 0.58 -9.18 -4.00
C PHE A 91 -0.80 -9.13 -4.66
N VAL A 92 -1.04 -8.06 -5.43
CA VAL A 92 -2.36 -7.75 -6.00
C VAL A 92 -2.51 -8.18 -7.46
N ASP A 93 -1.41 -8.58 -8.10
CA ASP A 93 -1.38 -8.99 -9.51
C ASP A 93 -0.21 -9.97 -9.77
N GLY A 94 -0.17 -10.55 -10.97
CA GLY A 94 0.81 -11.52 -11.41
C GLY A 94 0.55 -12.94 -10.89
N ASN A 95 1.51 -13.84 -11.11
CA ASN A 95 1.38 -15.26 -10.75
C ASN A 95 1.29 -15.50 -9.24
N ASN A 96 1.80 -14.57 -8.43
CA ASN A 96 1.79 -14.67 -6.98
C ASN A 96 0.64 -13.86 -6.34
N ILE A 97 -0.41 -13.54 -7.11
CA ILE A 97 -1.59 -12.82 -6.61
C ILE A 97 -2.21 -13.49 -5.37
N GLY A 98 -2.57 -12.68 -4.38
CA GLY A 98 -3.14 -13.13 -3.12
C GLY A 98 -2.12 -13.65 -2.10
N LYS A 99 -0.85 -13.86 -2.49
CA LYS A 99 0.23 -14.13 -1.52
C LYS A 99 0.55 -12.87 -0.74
N TYR A 100 0.79 -13.03 0.55
CA TYR A 100 1.20 -11.93 1.42
C TYR A 100 2.21 -12.42 2.45
N GLY A 101 2.99 -11.50 2.96
CA GLY A 101 4.10 -11.81 3.85
C GLY A 101 4.93 -10.59 4.18
N SER A 102 5.95 -10.80 5.02
CA SER A 102 6.86 -9.73 5.42
C SER A 102 7.86 -9.43 4.30
N ILE A 103 8.03 -8.16 3.95
CA ILE A 103 9.02 -7.72 2.96
C ILE A 103 10.42 -8.00 3.48
N LYS A 104 11.17 -8.86 2.78
CA LYS A 104 12.55 -9.23 3.13
C LYS A 104 13.57 -8.43 2.35
N ALA A 105 13.28 -8.14 1.08
CA ALA A 105 14.19 -7.42 0.20
C ALA A 105 13.42 -6.59 -0.84
N ILE A 106 14.00 -5.45 -1.18
CA ILE A 106 13.65 -4.63 -2.34
C ILE A 106 14.93 -4.46 -3.14
N GLU A 107 14.98 -5.03 -4.33
CA GLU A 107 16.17 -5.04 -5.19
C GLU A 107 16.03 -3.99 -6.28
N GLU A 108 16.85 -2.96 -6.18
CA GLU A 108 16.95 -1.94 -7.22
C GLU A 108 17.59 -2.51 -8.48
N GLN A 109 16.93 -2.25 -9.61
CA GLN A 109 17.39 -2.66 -10.92
C GLN A 109 17.84 -1.43 -11.70
N THR A 110 19.14 -1.29 -11.92
CA THR A 110 19.73 -0.17 -12.66
C THR A 110 19.05 0.00 -14.02
N GLY A 111 18.61 1.24 -14.31
CA GLY A 111 17.95 1.58 -15.56
C GLY A 111 16.45 1.23 -15.64
N GLN A 112 15.89 0.59 -14.60
CA GLN A 112 14.45 0.36 -14.49
C GLN A 112 13.76 1.48 -13.71
N LYS A 113 12.47 1.70 -14.02
CA LYS A 113 11.63 2.54 -13.17
C LYS A 113 11.45 1.85 -11.82
N ARG A 114 11.40 2.61 -10.72
CA ARG A 114 11.21 2.06 -9.36
C ARG A 114 10.10 1.01 -9.27
N LYS A 115 8.95 1.23 -9.90
CA LYS A 115 7.84 0.28 -9.87
C LYS A 115 8.17 -1.12 -10.43
N ASN A 116 9.20 -1.23 -11.25
CA ASN A 116 9.67 -2.50 -11.82
C ASN A 116 10.75 -3.17 -10.96
N PHE A 117 11.20 -2.56 -9.87
CA PHE A 117 12.17 -3.18 -8.95
C PHE A 117 11.57 -4.45 -8.35
N LEU A 118 12.44 -5.41 -8.05
CA LEU A 118 12.00 -6.68 -7.50
C LEU A 118 11.73 -6.53 -6.00
N ILE A 119 10.71 -7.24 -5.52
CA ILE A 119 10.35 -7.32 -4.12
C ILE A 119 10.11 -8.76 -3.73
N SER A 120 10.72 -9.13 -2.61
CA SER A 120 10.62 -10.48 -2.05
C SER A 120 9.93 -10.41 -0.69
N ILE A 121 8.87 -11.20 -0.54
CA ILE A 121 8.13 -11.38 0.71
C ILE A 121 8.30 -12.81 1.21
N GLU A 122 8.17 -13.01 2.52
CA GLU A 122 8.15 -14.33 3.16
C GLU A 122 6.87 -14.47 3.96
N ASP A 123 6.15 -15.57 3.75
CA ASP A 123 4.96 -15.90 4.52
C ASP A 123 5.31 -16.47 5.91
N GLU A 124 4.28 -16.74 6.72
CA GLU A 124 4.47 -17.30 8.06
C GLU A 124 5.05 -18.72 8.08
N ASN A 125 4.98 -19.43 6.96
CA ASN A 125 5.51 -20.79 6.81
C ASN A 125 6.98 -20.77 6.34
N GLY A 126 7.57 -19.58 6.16
CA GLY A 126 8.92 -19.41 5.65
C GLY A 126 9.04 -19.56 4.13
N THR A 127 7.92 -19.57 3.40
CA THR A 127 7.92 -19.62 1.94
C THR A 127 8.14 -18.23 1.36
N SER A 128 9.14 -18.11 0.49
CA SER A 128 9.48 -16.84 -0.17
C SER A 128 8.78 -16.71 -1.53
N TYR A 129 8.24 -15.52 -1.79
CA TYR A 129 7.64 -15.15 -3.06
C TYR A 129 8.27 -13.86 -3.57
N GLN A 130 8.38 -13.72 -4.89
CA GLN A 130 9.00 -12.55 -5.52
C GLN A 130 8.14 -12.01 -6.66
N THR A 131 8.10 -10.69 -6.80
CA THR A 131 7.42 -9.98 -7.89
C THR A 131 8.04 -8.59 -8.10
N ILE A 132 7.38 -7.70 -8.83
CA ILE A 132 7.77 -6.28 -8.97
C ILE A 132 7.03 -5.38 -7.97
N LEU A 133 7.61 -4.24 -7.58
CA LEU A 133 6.97 -3.30 -6.64
C LEU A 133 5.57 -2.83 -7.09
N ASP A 134 5.31 -2.74 -8.40
CA ASP A 134 4.01 -2.37 -8.95
C ASP A 134 2.90 -3.34 -8.52
N TYR A 135 3.23 -4.59 -8.19
CA TYR A 135 2.28 -5.61 -7.75
C TYR A 135 2.21 -5.74 -6.23
N ALA A 136 3.06 -5.03 -5.48
CA ALA A 136 3.05 -5.05 -4.04
C ALA A 136 2.17 -3.95 -3.44
N PHE A 137 1.38 -4.32 -2.45
CA PHE A 137 0.49 -3.42 -1.73
C PHE A 137 0.75 -3.58 -0.23
N VAL A 138 1.18 -2.52 0.44
CA VAL A 138 1.50 -2.59 1.87
C VAL A 138 0.21 -2.65 2.68
N ILE A 139 0.10 -3.63 3.57
CA ILE A 139 -1.12 -3.91 4.33
C ILE A 139 -0.93 -3.82 5.84
N GLY A 140 0.27 -3.52 6.34
CA GLY A 140 0.54 -3.37 7.77
C GLY A 140 2.01 -3.52 8.10
N ASN A 141 2.33 -3.60 9.39
CA ASN A 141 3.70 -3.80 9.90
C ASN A 141 3.93 -5.24 10.37
N GLN A 142 3.63 -5.56 11.62
CA GLN A 142 3.67 -6.90 12.22
C GLN A 142 2.38 -7.67 11.93
N GLU A 143 1.26 -6.97 11.87
CA GLU A 143 -0.05 -7.54 11.57
C GLU A 143 -0.73 -6.77 10.43
N PRO A 144 -1.52 -7.45 9.57
CA PRO A 144 -2.36 -6.77 8.59
C PRO A 144 -3.35 -5.83 9.28
N ILE A 145 -3.41 -4.57 8.83
CA ILE A 145 -4.48 -3.65 9.26
C ILE A 145 -5.82 -3.96 8.58
N ILE A 146 -5.85 -4.96 7.70
CA ILE A 146 -7.04 -5.43 7.00
C ILE A 146 -7.21 -6.93 7.16
N SER A 147 -8.45 -7.39 7.24
CA SER A 147 -8.77 -8.80 7.21
C SER A 147 -8.57 -9.39 5.81
N LEU A 148 -8.01 -10.61 5.79
CA LEU A 148 -7.67 -11.34 4.56
C LEU A 148 -8.42 -12.68 4.50
N PRO A 149 -8.83 -13.15 3.31
CA PRO A 149 -9.48 -14.46 3.17
C PRO A 149 -8.58 -15.59 3.70
N GLY A 150 -9.15 -16.45 4.55
CA GLY A 150 -8.42 -17.60 5.11
C GLY A 150 -7.66 -17.32 6.40
N LYS A 151 -7.63 -16.07 6.87
CA LYS A 151 -7.21 -15.74 8.25
C LYS A 151 -8.17 -14.75 8.89
N GLU A 152 -8.76 -15.16 10.00
CA GLU A 152 -9.49 -14.23 10.86
C GLU A 152 -8.44 -13.36 11.59
N VAL A 153 -8.53 -12.03 11.43
CA VAL A 153 -7.81 -11.10 12.30
C VAL A 153 -8.47 -11.23 13.67
N LYS A 154 -7.68 -11.54 14.70
CA LYS A 154 -8.16 -11.66 16.08
C LYS A 154 -8.39 -10.30 16.70
#